data_AF-A0A2V6N5D6-F1
#
_entry.id   AF-A0A2V6N5D6-F1
#
_cell.length_a   1.000
_cell.length_b   1.000
_cell.length_c   1.000
_cell.angle_alpha   90.00
_cell.angle_beta   90.00
_cell.angle_gamma   90.00
#
_symmetry.space_group_name_H-M   'P 1'
#
loop_
_entity.id
_entity.type
_entity.pdbx_description
1 polymer ?
#
loop_
_entity_poly.entity_id
_entity_poly.type
_entity_poly.pdbx_seq_one_letter_code
_entity_poly.pdbx_strand_id
1 'polypeptide(L)'
;MPLAISSTIPAAKPKARTAITISSTFGSAYSAAEINAYIAIREQLLAEAEEVLTSAKLASTGLANDFVQGCLQPARSPYEAQCLPEADAIRERKRCEAVRNRLVELRDDAA
;
A
#
# COMPACT_ATOMS: atom_id res chain seq x y z
N MET A 1 -30.90 -19.38 58.91
CA MET A 1 -29.65 -18.60 59.02
C MET A 1 -28.91 -18.66 57.69
N PRO A 2 -29.07 -17.69 56.77
CA PRO A 2 -28.29 -17.68 55.53
C PRO A 2 -26.96 -16.94 55.78
N LEU A 3 -25.84 -17.56 55.36
CA LEU A 3 -24.52 -16.95 55.40
C LEU A 3 -24.36 -16.02 54.19
N ALA A 4 -24.26 -14.72 54.44
CA ALA A 4 -23.97 -13.73 53.41
C ALA A 4 -22.47 -13.81 53.04
N ILE A 5 -22.17 -14.20 51.80
CA ILE A 5 -20.79 -14.16 51.28
C ILE A 5 -20.58 -12.76 50.69
N SER A 6 -19.87 -11.92 51.44
CA SER A 6 -19.42 -10.62 50.95
C SER A 6 -18.23 -10.81 50.01
N SER A 7 -18.46 -10.73 48.70
CA SER A 7 -17.40 -10.78 47.69
C SER A 7 -16.86 -9.38 47.46
N THR A 8 -15.70 -9.07 48.05
CA THR A 8 -14.92 -7.86 47.74
C THR A 8 -13.89 -8.22 46.68
N ILE A 9 -14.22 -7.97 45.41
CA ILE A 9 -13.25 -8.04 44.32
C ILE A 9 -12.42 -6.74 44.37
N PRO A 10 -11.09 -6.78 44.56
CA PRO A 10 -10.29 -5.57 44.49
C PRO A 10 -10.27 -5.06 43.05
N ALA A 11 -10.55 -3.77 42.88
CA ALA A 11 -10.46 -3.10 41.59
C ALA A 11 -9.03 -3.23 41.03
N ALA A 12 -8.88 -4.00 39.95
CA ALA A 12 -7.64 -4.09 39.22
C ALA A 12 -7.29 -2.69 38.67
N LYS A 13 -6.15 -2.14 39.08
CA LYS A 13 -5.63 -0.89 38.52
C LYS A 13 -5.53 -1.04 36.99
N PRO A 14 -5.97 -0.05 36.21
CA PRO A 14 -5.83 -0.10 34.76
C PRO A 14 -4.35 -0.12 34.44
N LYS A 15 -3.83 -1.30 34.07
CA LYS A 15 -2.48 -1.42 33.54
C LYS A 15 -2.50 -0.67 32.21
N ALA A 16 -1.90 0.51 32.20
CA ALA A 16 -1.73 1.30 30.99
C ALA A 16 -1.21 0.37 29.90
N ARG A 17 -2.03 0.16 28.87
CA ARG A 17 -1.65 -0.62 27.69
C ARG A 17 -0.55 0.19 27.04
N THR A 18 0.71 -0.15 27.32
CA THR A 18 1.86 0.47 26.67
C THR A 18 1.66 0.22 25.18
N ALA A 19 1.26 1.27 24.45
CA ALA A 19 1.21 1.22 23.01
C ALA A 19 2.61 0.81 22.56
N ILE A 20 2.71 -0.30 21.84
CA ILE A 20 3.97 -0.72 21.23
C ILE A 20 4.42 0.46 20.40
N THR A 21 5.46 1.16 20.86
CA THR A 21 6.05 2.26 20.12
C THR A 21 6.82 1.61 18.99
N ILE A 22 6.13 1.34 17.88
CA ILE A 22 6.76 0.91 16.65
C ILE A 22 7.71 2.04 16.28
N SER A 23 9.02 1.78 16.39
CA SER A 23 10.04 2.78 16.08
C SER A 23 9.76 3.32 14.66
N SER A 24 9.61 4.63 14.50
CA SER A 24 9.26 5.26 13.22
C SER A 24 10.24 4.91 12.10
N THR A 25 11.47 4.56 12.47
CA THR A 25 12.56 4.07 11.61
C THR A 25 12.37 2.64 11.09
N PHE A 26 11.63 1.78 11.80
CA PHE A 26 11.35 0.40 11.34
C PHE A 26 10.28 0.37 10.23
N GLY A 27 9.45 1.40 10.14
CA GLY A 27 8.42 1.51 9.10
C GLY A 27 8.93 2.05 7.77
N SER A 28 9.83 3.03 7.77
CA SER A 28 10.08 3.83 6.55
C SER A 28 10.87 3.10 5.45
N ALA A 29 12.00 2.48 5.80
CA ALA A 29 12.83 1.78 4.81
C ALA A 29 12.12 0.54 4.25
N TYR A 30 11.34 -0.15 5.10
CA TYR A 30 10.56 -1.30 4.70
C TYR A 30 9.40 -0.89 3.77
N SER A 31 8.66 0.17 4.11
CA SER A 31 7.59 0.69 3.25
C SER A 31 8.11 1.19 1.89
N ALA A 32 9.27 1.84 1.84
CA ALA A 32 9.86 2.24 0.57
C ALA A 32 10.23 1.02 -0.30
N ALA A 33 10.80 -0.02 0.31
CA ALA A 33 11.10 -1.27 -0.38
C ALA A 33 9.83 -1.99 -0.88
N GLU A 34 8.76 -2.00 -0.09
CA GLU A 34 7.47 -2.54 -0.49
C GLU A 34 6.87 -1.77 -1.68
N ILE A 35 6.86 -0.43 -1.64
CA ILE A 35 6.38 0.39 -2.77
C ILE A 35 7.19 0.09 -4.04
N ASN A 36 8.51 -0.03 -3.91
CA ASN A 36 9.37 -0.39 -5.04
C ASN A 36 9.10 -1.81 -5.57
N ALA A 37 8.76 -2.77 -4.71
CA ALA A 37 8.35 -4.10 -5.15
C ALA A 37 7.05 -4.05 -5.97
N TYR A 38 6.05 -3.28 -5.54
CA TYR A 38 4.82 -3.10 -6.31
C TYR A 38 5.05 -2.39 -7.65
N ILE A 39 5.98 -1.43 -7.70
CA ILE A 39 6.42 -0.80 -8.95
C ILE A 39 7.00 -1.84 -9.91
N ALA A 40 7.89 -2.71 -9.43
CA ALA A 40 8.48 -3.77 -10.25
C ALA A 40 7.42 -4.78 -10.76
N ILE A 41 6.43 -5.13 -9.92
CA ILE A 41 5.32 -6.01 -10.33
C ILE A 41 4.49 -5.35 -11.44
N ARG A 42 4.14 -4.06 -11.32
CA ARG A 42 3.44 -3.31 -12.38
C ARG A 42 4.22 -3.35 -13.70
N GLU A 43 5.54 -3.11 -13.64
CA GLU A 43 6.40 -3.12 -14.83
C GLU A 43 6.43 -4.50 -15.51
N GLN A 44 6.53 -5.58 -14.73
CA GLN A 44 6.45 -6.94 -15.24
C GLN A 44 5.09 -7.24 -15.89
N LEU A 45 3.99 -6.85 -15.25
CA LEU A 45 2.64 -7.05 -15.79
C LEU A 45 2.42 -6.28 -17.11
N LEU A 46 2.98 -5.08 -17.21
CA LEU A 46 2.93 -4.30 -18.46
C LEU A 46 3.69 -5.01 -19.57
N ALA A 47 4.92 -5.48 -19.32
CA ALA A 47 5.70 -6.23 -20.29
C ALA A 47 4.95 -7.47 -20.78
N GLU A 48 4.33 -8.23 -19.86
CA GLU A 48 3.51 -9.38 -20.22
C GLU A 48 2.25 -9.02 -21.02
N ALA A 49 1.63 -7.87 -20.75
CA ALA A 49 0.48 -7.40 -21.51
C ALA A 49 0.86 -6.91 -22.92
N GLU A 50 2.08 -6.39 -23.08
CA GLU A 50 2.64 -6.03 -24.39
C GLU A 50 3.02 -7.27 -25.22
N GLU A 51 3.51 -8.33 -24.58
CA GLU A 51 3.80 -9.60 -25.27
C GLU A 51 2.52 -10.39 -25.58
N VAL A 52 1.58 -10.45 -24.63
CA VAL A 52 0.35 -11.25 -24.71
C VAL A 52 -0.86 -10.36 -24.47
N LEU A 53 -1.34 -9.80 -25.56
CA LEU A 53 -2.44 -8.84 -25.61
C LEU A 53 -3.79 -9.51 -25.30
N THR A 54 -4.13 -9.60 -24.01
CA THR A 54 -5.42 -10.12 -23.55
C THR A 54 -6.11 -9.14 -22.61
N SER A 55 -7.43 -9.13 -22.63
CA SER A 55 -8.24 -8.27 -21.75
C SER A 55 -7.91 -8.47 -20.27
N ALA A 56 -7.64 -9.72 -19.85
CA ALA A 56 -7.26 -10.04 -18.49
C ALA A 56 -5.89 -9.46 -18.09
N LYS A 57 -4.89 -9.48 -18.98
CA LYS A 57 -3.56 -8.90 -18.73
C LYS A 57 -3.62 -7.38 -18.68
N LEU A 58 -4.38 -6.75 -19.58
CA LEU A 58 -4.61 -5.30 -19.55
C LEU A 58 -5.30 -4.87 -18.25
N ALA A 59 -6.34 -5.60 -17.83
CA ALA A 59 -7.05 -5.33 -16.57
C ALA A 59 -6.15 -5.50 -15.33
N SER A 60 -5.35 -6.56 -15.27
CA SER A 60 -4.40 -6.80 -14.17
C SER A 60 -3.34 -5.69 -14.09
N THR A 61 -2.82 -5.25 -15.24
CA THR A 61 -1.83 -4.17 -15.31
C THR A 61 -2.45 -2.85 -14.86
N GLY A 62 -3.68 -2.55 -15.29
CA GLY A 62 -4.43 -1.38 -14.82
C GLY A 62 -4.61 -1.37 -13.31
N LEU A 63 -5.06 -2.48 -12.72
CA LEU A 63 -5.22 -2.61 -11.27
C LEU A 63 -3.91 -2.41 -10.51
N ALA A 64 -2.81 -3.02 -10.98
CA ALA A 64 -1.49 -2.84 -10.37
C ALA A 64 -1.02 -1.38 -10.47
N ASN A 65 -1.26 -0.72 -11.59
CA ASN A 65 -0.92 0.68 -11.79
C ASN A 65 -1.71 1.61 -10.87
N ASP A 66 -3.01 1.38 -10.71
CA ASP A 66 -3.87 2.16 -9.82
C ASP A 66 -3.47 1.99 -8.35
N PHE A 67 -3.11 0.77 -7.95
CA PHE A 67 -2.57 0.49 -6.62
C PHE A 67 -1.27 1.27 -6.37
N VAL A 68 -0.30 1.19 -7.30
CA VAL A 68 0.95 1.95 -7.20
C VAL A 68 0.66 3.45 -7.10
N GLN A 69 -0.23 4.00 -7.94
CA GLN A 69 -0.59 5.42 -7.86
C GLN A 69 -1.18 5.81 -6.50
N GLY A 70 -1.94 4.92 -5.86
CA GLY A 70 -2.44 5.08 -4.50
C GLY A 70 -1.31 5.20 -3.48
N CYS A 71 -0.27 4.36 -3.59
CA CYS A 71 0.92 4.40 -2.73
C CYS A 71 1.75 5.69 -2.90
N LEU A 72 1.62 6.39 -4.04
CA LEU A 72 2.36 7.62 -4.33
C LEU A 72 1.64 8.90 -3.89
N GLN A 73 0.48 8.78 -3.25
CA GLN A 73 -0.21 9.94 -2.67
C GLN A 73 0.64 10.55 -1.54
N PRO A 74 0.52 11.87 -1.29
CA PRO A 74 1.21 12.50 -0.17
C PRO A 74 0.91 11.77 1.14
N ALA A 75 1.96 11.46 1.88
CA ALA A 75 1.84 10.74 3.13
C ALA A 75 0.98 11.52 4.13
N ARG A 76 0.13 10.81 4.85
CA ARG A 76 -0.79 11.40 5.85
C ARG A 76 -0.44 10.87 7.23
N SER A 77 -0.78 11.65 8.25
CA SER A 77 -0.64 11.21 9.63
C SER A 77 -1.43 9.93 9.92
N PRO A 78 -0.87 8.93 10.62
CA PRO A 78 0.46 8.88 11.27
C PRO A 78 1.57 8.19 10.45
N TYR A 79 1.38 8.05 9.14
CA TYR A 79 2.24 7.28 8.23
C TYR A 79 3.15 8.16 7.37
N GLU A 80 3.51 9.36 7.84
CA GLU A 80 4.34 10.32 7.10
C GLU A 80 5.69 9.74 6.66
N ALA A 81 6.18 8.72 7.38
CA ALA A 81 7.42 8.04 7.08
C ALA A 81 7.27 6.86 6.09
N GLN A 82 6.04 6.45 5.74
CA GLN A 82 5.76 5.30 4.86
C GLN A 82 5.47 5.75 3.42
N CYS A 83 6.36 6.56 2.87
CA CYS A 83 6.26 7.03 1.48
C CYS A 83 7.62 6.96 0.80
N LEU A 84 7.60 7.01 -0.53
CA LEU A 84 8.80 7.26 -1.29
C LEU A 84 9.25 8.72 -1.11
N PRO A 85 10.56 9.00 -1.27
CA PRO A 85 11.04 10.37 -1.41
C PRO A 85 10.23 11.11 -2.49
N GLU A 86 9.89 12.37 -2.23
CA GLU A 86 8.97 13.13 -3.12
C GLU A 86 9.46 13.19 -4.58
N ALA A 87 10.78 13.27 -4.80
CA ALA A 87 11.36 13.24 -6.14
C ALA A 87 11.07 11.91 -6.88
N ASP A 88 11.16 10.79 -6.18
CA ASP A 88 10.83 9.46 -6.70
C ASP A 88 9.32 9.32 -6.90
N ALA A 89 8.52 9.82 -5.96
CA ALA A 89 7.06 9.79 -6.07
C ALA A 89 6.56 10.61 -7.28
N ILE A 90 7.12 11.79 -7.54
CA ILE A 90 6.80 12.60 -8.72
C ILE A 90 7.14 11.84 -10.01
N ARG A 91 8.31 11.21 -10.07
CA ARG A 91 8.74 10.44 -11.24
C ARG A 91 7.79 9.27 -11.49
N GLU A 92 7.42 8.53 -10.45
CA GLU A 92 6.54 7.38 -10.58
C GLU A 92 5.09 7.77 -10.88
N ARG A 93 4.60 8.94 -10.43
CA ARG A 93 3.28 9.46 -10.84
C ARG A 93 3.21 9.72 -12.35
N LYS A 94 4.27 10.29 -12.94
CA LYS A 94 4.37 10.46 -14.40
C LYS A 94 4.41 9.12 -15.14
N ARG A 95 5.10 8.12 -14.58
CA ARG A 95 5.10 6.76 -15.12
C ARG A 95 3.72 6.13 -15.05
N CYS A 96 2.98 6.29 -13.95
CA CYS A 96 1.60 5.80 -13.86
C CYS A 96 0.67 6.38 -14.92
N GLU A 97 0.86 7.65 -15.30
CA GLU A 97 0.16 8.26 -16.43
C GLU A 97 0.58 7.64 -17.76
N ALA A 98 1.88 7.45 -18.00
CA ALA A 98 2.38 6.81 -19.21
C ALA A 98 1.86 5.37 -19.38
N VAL A 99 1.84 4.57 -18.30
CA VAL A 99 1.30 3.20 -18.31
C VAL A 99 -0.19 3.20 -18.64
N ARG A 100 -0.98 4.15 -18.10
CA ARG A 100 -2.40 4.26 -18.47
C ARG A 100 -2.60 4.55 -19.94
N ASN A 101 -1.84 5.50 -20.49
CA ASN A 101 -1.91 5.81 -21.92
C ASN A 101 -1.55 4.59 -22.75
N ARG A 102 -0.49 3.87 -22.35
CA ARG A 102 -0.07 2.64 -23.03
C ARG A 102 -1.15 1.55 -23.00
N LEU A 103 -1.84 1.37 -21.87
CA LEU A 103 -2.94 0.42 -21.77
C LEU A 103 -4.14 0.79 -22.65
N VAL A 104 -4.39 2.09 -22.86
CA VAL A 104 -5.41 2.56 -23.80
C VAL A 104 -4.99 2.22 -25.23
N GLU A 105 -3.76 2.56 -25.63
CA GLU A 105 -3.22 2.21 -26.95
C GLU A 105 -3.31 0.71 -27.23
N LEU A 106 -2.84 -0.12 -26.30
CA LEU A 106 -2.88 -1.58 -26.43
C LEU A 106 -4.31 -2.14 -26.53
N ARG A 107 -5.29 -1.48 -25.90
CA ARG A 107 -6.69 -1.89 -26.01
C ARG A 107 -7.29 -1.49 -27.35
N ASP A 108 -6.92 -0.33 -27.87
CA ASP A 108 -7.38 0.15 -29.17
C ASP A 108 -6.76 -0.68 -30.31
N ASP A 109 -5.50 -1.13 -30.16
CA ASP A 109 -4.83 -2.06 -31.09
C ASP A 109 -5.43 -3.48 -31.07
N ALA A 110 -6.09 -3.86 -29.96
CA ALA A 110 -6.75 -5.17 -29.79
C ALA A 110 -8.16 -5.24 -30.39
N ALA A 111 -8.75 -4.09 -30.74
CA ALA A 111 -10.16 -3.94 -31.16
C ALA A 111 -10.32 -3.99 -32.68
#